data_AF-A3DGU9-F1
#
_entry.id   AF-A3DGU9-F1
#
_cell.length_a   1.000
_cell.length_b   1.000
_cell.length_c   1.000
_cell.angle_alpha   90.00
_cell.angle_beta   90.00
_cell.angle_gamma   90.00
#
_symmetry.space_group_name_H-M   'P 1'
#
loop_
_entity.id
_entity.type
_entity.pdbx_description
1 polymer ?
#
loop_
_entity_poly.entity_id
_entity_poly.type
_entity_poly.pdbx_seq_one_letter_code
_entity_poly.pdbx_strand_id
1 'polypeptide(L)'
;MQKKKPALFAVILPLLIACIMINSSMVFASSGILKEGMSGSQVTSLQRDLNTLGYLDVTPTGYYGSLTTAAVKKLQRNYGLKEDGIAGPDTLSLIKRLINERTASRSSGGTTLKEGMSGSSVTALQKDLKALGYLSVDPTGYYGSLTKEAVKKLQAKHGLEQDGIAGPKTLALIDRLMGRSGSSASQSAATASRGGLDKTNYLYSWFGNAENIFKIGDTAQVYDIRTGRTFNIKRTYGYNHADCETLTAKDTEIMLSIYGGSWSWERRPIIVIVNGRKMAASMAGMPHAGVDSAPANTYVKSRSGGYGAGDNLDSVKNNNMNGVFDVHFLNSKTHGTNRVDENHQKAVREAAEWAAKNKF
;
A
#
# COMPACT_ATOMS: atom_id res chain seq x y z
N MET A 1 63.91 42.17 -63.48
CA MET A 1 62.63 42.92 -63.60
C MET A 1 61.80 42.60 -62.38
N GLN A 2 61.63 43.53 -61.42
CA GLN A 2 60.36 44.26 -61.13
C GLN A 2 59.14 43.31 -61.01
N LYS A 3 58.25 43.33 -60.00
CA LYS A 3 57.91 44.31 -58.93
C LYS A 3 56.69 43.76 -58.11
N LYS A 4 56.51 44.30 -56.89
CA LYS A 4 55.30 44.38 -56.00
C LYS A 4 55.08 43.21 -55.01
N LYS A 5 55.21 43.34 -53.67
CA LYS A 5 54.57 44.16 -52.58
C LYS A 5 53.29 43.51 -51.96
N PRO A 6 52.97 43.75 -50.66
CA PRO A 6 52.98 42.72 -49.60
C PRO A 6 51.65 42.54 -48.83
N ALA A 7 51.72 41.72 -47.76
CA ALA A 7 50.83 41.60 -46.59
C ALA A 7 49.60 40.69 -46.71
N LEU A 8 49.49 39.69 -45.81
CA LEU A 8 48.48 39.71 -44.74
C LEU A 8 48.77 38.66 -43.65
N PHE A 9 48.46 39.06 -42.43
CA PHE A 9 48.45 38.33 -41.18
C PHE A 9 47.68 37.00 -41.22
N ALA A 10 48.17 35.98 -40.49
CA ALA A 10 47.37 35.26 -39.49
C ALA A 10 48.24 34.23 -38.74
N VAL A 11 48.57 34.56 -37.48
CA VAL A 11 48.94 33.60 -36.43
C VAL A 11 47.66 32.89 -36.01
N ILE A 12 47.53 31.57 -36.15
CA ILE A 12 46.75 30.74 -35.20
C ILE A 12 47.42 29.36 -35.06
N LEU A 13 47.87 29.14 -33.83
CA LEU A 13 48.40 27.97 -33.14
C LEU A 13 47.47 26.73 -33.25
N PRO A 14 47.97 25.49 -33.22
CA PRO A 14 47.13 24.29 -33.31
C PRO A 14 46.17 24.21 -32.12
N LEU A 15 44.86 24.20 -32.42
CA LEU A 15 43.81 24.02 -31.42
C LEU A 15 43.82 22.56 -30.95
N LEU A 16 44.44 22.35 -29.80
CA LEU A 16 44.27 21.17 -28.96
C LEU A 16 42.76 21.06 -28.64
N ILE A 17 42.04 20.16 -29.31
CA ILE A 17 40.65 19.85 -28.97
C ILE A 17 40.69 19.09 -27.65
N ALA A 18 40.70 19.84 -26.55
CA ALA A 18 40.32 19.34 -25.25
C ALA A 18 38.82 19.00 -25.32
N CYS A 19 38.50 17.71 -25.30
CA CYS A 19 37.15 17.22 -25.05
C CYS A 19 36.68 17.72 -23.68
N ILE A 20 36.06 18.90 -23.65
CA ILE A 20 35.26 19.34 -22.52
C ILE A 20 34.00 18.47 -22.55
N MET A 21 34.02 17.42 -21.73
CA MET A 21 32.84 16.70 -21.28
C MET A 21 31.93 17.72 -20.58
N ILE A 22 30.99 18.30 -21.32
CA ILE A 22 29.84 18.96 -20.70
C ILE A 22 28.96 17.81 -20.18
N ASN A 23 29.24 17.39 -18.95
CA ASN A 23 28.29 16.68 -18.11
C ASN A 23 27.11 17.63 -17.84
N SER A 24 26.23 17.78 -18.83
CA SER A 24 24.85 18.15 -18.56
C SER A 24 24.21 16.90 -17.96
N SER A 25 24.34 16.76 -16.65
CA SER A 25 23.48 15.87 -15.88
C SER A 25 22.04 16.30 -16.13
N MET A 26 21.39 15.71 -17.13
CA MET A 26 19.95 15.72 -17.21
C MET A 26 19.47 14.92 -16.01
N VAL A 27 19.12 15.66 -14.95
CA VAL A 27 18.33 15.15 -13.84
C VAL A 27 16.96 14.81 -14.42
N PHE A 28 16.79 13.58 -14.91
CA PHE A 28 15.48 13.04 -15.20
C PHE A 28 14.82 12.68 -13.87
N ALA A 29 14.15 13.65 -13.28
CA ALA A 29 13.16 13.38 -12.25
C ALA A 29 12.06 12.51 -12.91
N SER A 30 11.91 11.26 -12.44
CA SER A 30 10.74 10.43 -12.70
C SER A 30 9.49 11.29 -12.56
N SER A 31 8.62 11.35 -13.56
CA SER A 31 7.46 12.25 -13.55
C SER A 31 6.43 11.77 -12.53
N GLY A 32 6.68 12.04 -11.24
CA GLY A 32 5.74 11.91 -10.14
C GLY A 32 4.67 13.00 -10.17
N ILE A 33 4.11 13.25 -11.36
CA ILE A 33 3.08 14.25 -11.61
C ILE A 33 1.87 13.52 -12.19
N LEU A 34 0.74 13.61 -11.49
CA LEU A 34 -0.56 13.18 -12.00
C LEU A 34 -1.41 14.43 -12.31
N LYS A 35 -2.05 14.46 -13.48
CA LYS A 35 -2.86 15.59 -13.94
C LYS A 35 -4.02 15.12 -14.82
N GLU A 36 -4.91 16.05 -15.14
CA GLU A 36 -6.09 15.78 -15.95
C GLU A 36 -5.76 15.09 -17.29
N GLY A 37 -6.58 14.10 -17.65
CA GLY A 37 -6.41 13.26 -18.84
C GLY A 37 -5.52 12.03 -18.63
N MET A 38 -4.75 11.95 -17.53
CA MET A 38 -3.96 10.77 -17.22
C MET A 38 -4.84 9.61 -16.74
N SER A 39 -4.43 8.38 -17.04
CA SER A 39 -5.11 7.17 -16.60
C SER A 39 -4.11 6.14 -16.07
N GLY A 40 -4.53 5.29 -15.14
CA GLY A 40 -3.73 4.17 -14.66
C GLY A 40 -3.82 3.93 -13.16
N SER A 41 -3.09 2.94 -12.67
CA SER A 41 -3.10 2.51 -11.27
C SER A 41 -2.67 3.61 -10.29
N GLN A 42 -1.77 4.51 -10.71
CA GLN A 42 -1.36 5.68 -9.93
C GLN A 42 -2.52 6.66 -9.72
N VAL A 43 -3.34 6.88 -10.75
CA VAL A 43 -4.56 7.71 -10.67
C VAL A 43 -5.60 7.03 -9.79
N THR A 44 -5.80 5.71 -9.92
CA THR A 44 -6.71 4.95 -9.04
C THR A 44 -6.29 5.07 -7.57
N SER A 45 -4.98 5.04 -7.30
CA SER A 45 -4.43 5.18 -5.94
C SER A 45 -4.63 6.59 -5.39
N LEU A 46 -4.33 7.62 -6.19
CA LEU A 46 -4.63 9.00 -5.85
C LEU A 46 -6.12 9.20 -5.51
N GLN A 47 -7.03 8.67 -6.34
CA GLN A 47 -8.47 8.76 -6.10
C GLN A 47 -8.89 8.06 -4.81
N ARG A 48 -8.30 6.91 -4.49
CA ARG A 48 -8.54 6.20 -3.23
C ARG A 48 -8.04 6.98 -2.02
N ASP A 49 -6.88 7.62 -2.11
CA ASP A 49 -6.34 8.44 -1.04
C ASP A 49 -7.19 9.71 -0.86
N LEU A 50 -7.60 10.36 -1.94
CA LEU A 50 -8.52 11.50 -1.89
C LEU A 50 -9.89 11.11 -1.32
N ASN A 51 -10.43 9.93 -1.69
CA ASN A 51 -11.64 9.38 -1.07
C ASN A 51 -11.44 9.15 0.42
N THR A 52 -10.32 8.54 0.77
CA THR A 52 -9.96 8.30 2.17
C THR A 52 -9.97 9.63 2.89
N LEU A 53 -9.21 10.62 2.45
CA LEU A 53 -9.13 11.95 3.04
C LEU A 53 -10.44 12.77 2.95
N GLY A 54 -11.48 12.30 2.26
CA GLY A 54 -12.78 12.96 2.15
C GLY A 54 -12.82 14.11 1.13
N TYR A 55 -11.87 14.16 0.20
CA TYR A 55 -11.80 15.15 -0.87
C TYR A 55 -12.48 14.70 -2.16
N LEU A 56 -12.73 13.40 -2.31
CA LEU A 56 -13.39 12.80 -3.45
C LEU A 56 -14.47 11.83 -2.92
N ASP A 57 -15.59 11.72 -3.63
CA ASP A 57 -16.68 10.81 -3.26
C ASP A 57 -17.22 10.10 -4.51
N VAL A 58 -16.32 9.37 -5.18
CA VAL A 58 -16.66 8.50 -6.32
C VAL A 58 -15.86 7.21 -6.25
N THR A 59 -16.38 6.15 -6.88
CA THR A 59 -15.58 4.94 -7.10
C THR A 59 -14.34 5.28 -7.93
N PRO A 60 -13.11 4.93 -7.49
CA PRO A 60 -11.90 5.17 -8.27
C PRO A 60 -12.01 4.52 -9.64
N THR A 61 -11.98 5.34 -10.69
CA THR A 61 -12.09 4.89 -12.08
C THR A 61 -10.71 4.64 -12.70
N GLY A 62 -9.65 5.17 -12.08
CA GLY A 62 -8.32 5.21 -12.66
C GLY A 62 -8.17 6.23 -13.78
N TYR A 63 -9.17 7.08 -14.04
CA TYR A 63 -9.10 8.21 -14.98
C TYR A 63 -9.10 9.54 -14.22
N TYR A 64 -8.11 10.38 -14.47
CA TYR A 64 -7.95 11.68 -13.83
C TYR A 64 -8.81 12.70 -14.58
N GLY A 65 -10.10 12.68 -14.31
CA GLY A 65 -11.07 13.62 -14.88
C GLY A 65 -11.33 14.84 -13.99
N SER A 66 -12.27 15.68 -14.41
CA SER A 66 -12.67 16.92 -13.74
C SER A 66 -12.96 16.78 -12.25
N LEU A 67 -13.57 15.68 -11.81
CA LEU A 67 -13.83 15.41 -10.38
C LEU A 67 -12.55 15.18 -9.57
N THR A 68 -11.55 14.50 -10.15
CA THR A 68 -10.25 14.31 -9.50
C THR A 68 -9.46 15.62 -9.48
N THR A 69 -9.49 16.39 -10.58
CA THR A 69 -8.92 17.74 -10.63
C THR A 69 -9.51 18.64 -9.54
N ALA A 70 -10.83 18.65 -9.38
CA ALA A 70 -11.51 19.44 -8.35
C ALA A 70 -11.13 18.99 -6.91
N ALA A 71 -11.04 17.68 -6.67
CA ALA A 71 -10.62 17.13 -5.38
C ALA A 71 -9.18 17.54 -5.02
N VAL A 72 -8.25 17.49 -5.99
CA VAL A 72 -6.86 17.92 -5.78
C VAL A 72 -6.77 19.42 -5.55
N LYS A 73 -7.48 20.25 -6.32
CA LYS A 73 -7.54 21.71 -6.07
C LYS A 73 -8.06 22.03 -4.67
N LYS A 74 -9.13 21.35 -4.24
CA LYS A 74 -9.70 21.52 -2.89
C LYS A 74 -8.67 21.18 -1.81
N LEU A 75 -7.92 20.10 -1.97
CA LEU A 75 -6.84 19.73 -1.05
C LEU A 75 -5.73 20.78 -1.05
N GLN A 76 -5.23 21.19 -2.22
CA GLN A 76 -4.16 22.17 -2.37
C GLN A 76 -4.54 23.48 -1.67
N ARG A 77 -5.76 23.99 -1.90
CA ARG A 77 -6.30 25.18 -1.24
C ARG A 77 -6.31 25.06 0.28
N ASN A 78 -6.79 23.93 0.81
CA ASN A 78 -6.91 23.72 2.26
C ASN A 78 -5.57 23.70 2.99
N TYR A 79 -4.47 23.40 2.29
CA TYR A 79 -3.12 23.30 2.87
C TYR A 79 -2.13 24.32 2.29
N GLY A 80 -2.62 25.37 1.62
CA GLY A 80 -1.79 26.48 1.14
C GLY A 80 -0.82 26.13 0.02
N LEU A 81 -1.09 25.06 -0.75
CA LEU A 81 -0.35 24.75 -1.98
C LEU A 81 -0.94 25.52 -3.18
N LYS A 82 -0.17 25.60 -4.26
CA LYS A 82 -0.65 26.14 -5.54
C LYS A 82 -1.86 25.34 -6.04
N GLU A 83 -2.98 26.02 -6.25
CA GLU A 83 -4.26 25.42 -6.66
C GLU A 83 -4.36 25.15 -8.17
N ASP A 84 -3.41 24.40 -8.72
CA ASP A 84 -3.37 24.08 -10.15
C ASP A 84 -4.08 22.76 -10.51
N GLY A 85 -4.47 21.97 -9.52
CA GLY A 85 -5.14 20.68 -9.72
C GLY A 85 -4.19 19.58 -10.21
N ILE A 86 -2.88 19.81 -10.14
CA ILE A 86 -1.84 18.88 -10.52
C ILE A 86 -1.30 18.21 -9.25
N ALA A 87 -1.42 16.89 -9.16
CA ALA A 87 -0.81 16.13 -8.08
C ALA A 87 0.68 15.89 -8.38
N GLY A 88 1.48 16.93 -8.21
CA GLY A 88 2.95 16.89 -8.24
C GLY A 88 3.59 16.51 -6.90
N PRO A 89 4.93 16.54 -6.77
CA PRO A 89 5.65 16.05 -5.59
C PRO A 89 5.17 16.60 -4.25
N ASP A 90 4.88 17.90 -4.16
CA ASP A 90 4.40 18.53 -2.91
C ASP A 90 2.98 18.07 -2.55
N THR A 91 2.11 17.95 -3.55
CA THR A 91 0.73 17.49 -3.36
C THR A 91 0.71 16.00 -2.98
N LEU A 92 1.49 15.16 -3.65
CA LEU A 92 1.59 13.73 -3.33
C LEU A 92 2.24 13.50 -1.96
N SER A 93 3.26 14.28 -1.61
CA SER A 93 3.88 14.24 -0.27
C SER A 93 2.89 14.63 0.83
N LEU A 94 2.09 15.67 0.58
CA LEU A 94 1.00 16.08 1.47
C LEU A 94 -0.03 14.97 1.64
N ILE A 95 -0.53 14.39 0.54
CA ILE A 95 -1.52 13.29 0.58
C ILE A 95 -0.97 12.12 1.40
N LYS A 96 0.26 11.69 1.11
CA LYS A 96 0.92 10.61 1.86
C LYS A 96 1.03 10.92 3.35
N ARG A 97 1.42 12.14 3.71
CA ARG A 97 1.50 12.58 5.11
C ARG A 97 0.12 12.55 5.78
N LEU A 98 -0.91 13.08 5.14
CA LEU A 98 -2.28 13.09 5.69
C LEU A 98 -2.87 11.68 5.81
N ILE A 99 -2.58 10.80 4.85
CA ILE A 99 -2.93 9.38 4.93
C ILE A 99 -2.20 8.74 6.11
N ASN A 100 -0.90 9.00 6.27
CA ASN A 100 -0.10 8.50 7.39
C ASN A 100 -0.57 9.04 8.74
N GLU A 101 -0.97 10.30 8.84
CA GLU A 101 -1.54 10.89 10.05
C GLU A 101 -2.90 10.25 10.38
N ARG A 102 -3.73 10.01 9.35
CA ARG A 102 -5.00 9.31 9.49
C ARG A 102 -4.82 7.83 9.86
N THR A 103 -3.79 7.16 9.34
CA THR A 103 -3.52 5.74 9.65
C THR A 103 -2.80 5.60 10.99
N ALA A 104 -1.90 6.51 11.38
CA ALA A 104 -1.29 6.60 12.70
C ALA A 104 -2.33 6.91 13.80
N SER A 105 -3.34 7.72 13.47
CA SER A 105 -4.53 7.93 14.30
C SER A 105 -5.42 6.67 14.40
N ARG A 106 -5.23 5.65 13.55
CA ARG A 106 -5.96 4.37 13.59
C ARG A 106 -5.13 3.22 14.19
N SER A 107 -3.80 3.32 14.21
CA SER A 107 -2.88 2.28 14.70
C SER A 107 -2.32 2.54 16.11
N SER A 108 -2.59 3.71 16.69
CA SER A 108 -2.41 3.93 18.13
C SER A 108 -3.64 3.38 18.88
N GLY A 109 -3.52 2.16 19.41
CA GLY A 109 -4.51 1.56 20.29
C GLY A 109 -4.82 2.48 21.47
N GLY A 110 -5.91 3.23 21.35
CA GLY A 110 -6.36 4.23 22.32
C GLY A 110 -6.99 5.46 21.68
N THR A 111 -7.82 5.33 20.64
CA THR A 111 -8.62 6.50 20.23
C THR A 111 -9.82 6.62 21.13
N THR A 112 -9.60 7.36 22.20
CA THR A 112 -10.63 7.91 23.07
C THR A 112 -11.25 9.10 22.32
N LEU A 113 -12.45 8.94 21.75
CA LEU A 113 -13.17 10.06 21.15
C LEU A 113 -13.91 10.82 22.26
N LYS A 114 -13.70 12.13 22.35
CA LYS A 114 -14.30 12.99 23.38
C LYS A 114 -14.71 14.34 22.80
N GLU A 115 -15.44 15.09 23.60
CA GLU A 115 -15.92 16.43 23.26
C GLU A 115 -14.80 17.34 22.74
N GLY A 116 -15.10 18.09 21.67
CA GLY A 116 -14.16 18.97 20.98
C GLY A 116 -13.36 18.31 19.84
N MET A 117 -13.36 16.97 19.75
CA MET A 117 -12.72 16.26 18.64
C MET A 117 -13.53 16.37 17.35
N SER A 118 -12.85 16.36 16.20
CA SER A 118 -13.49 16.38 14.88
C SER A 118 -12.84 15.40 13.90
N GLY A 119 -13.55 15.01 12.86
CA GLY A 119 -13.03 14.22 11.74
C GLY A 119 -13.81 12.93 11.50
N SER A 120 -13.33 12.13 10.55
CA SER A 120 -14.05 10.95 10.05
C SER A 120 -14.37 9.91 11.14
N SER A 121 -13.55 9.79 12.18
CA SER A 121 -13.80 8.87 13.30
C SER A 121 -15.00 9.32 14.14
N VAL A 122 -15.16 10.63 14.31
CA VAL A 122 -16.35 11.22 14.96
C VAL A 122 -17.58 11.05 14.07
N THR A 123 -17.45 11.26 12.76
CA THR A 123 -18.55 11.00 11.81
C THR A 123 -19.00 9.54 11.85
N ALA A 124 -18.06 8.59 11.92
CA ALA A 124 -18.37 7.16 12.03
C ALA A 124 -19.08 6.84 13.35
N LEU A 125 -18.55 7.33 14.48
CA LEU A 125 -19.19 7.21 15.79
C LEU A 125 -20.63 7.77 15.77
N GLN A 126 -20.84 8.96 15.20
CA GLN A 126 -22.17 9.58 15.10
C GLN A 126 -23.12 8.78 14.23
N LYS A 127 -22.66 8.21 13.11
CA LYS A 127 -23.46 7.30 12.27
C LYS A 127 -23.91 6.07 13.05
N ASP A 128 -23.00 5.46 13.81
CA ASP A 128 -23.31 4.26 14.59
C ASP A 128 -24.24 4.58 15.77
N LEU A 129 -24.00 5.67 16.50
CA LEU A 129 -24.89 6.13 17.57
C LEU A 129 -26.29 6.48 17.02
N LYS A 130 -26.37 7.04 15.81
CA LYS A 130 -27.66 7.31 15.14
C LYS A 130 -28.37 6.02 14.75
N ALA A 131 -27.65 5.06 14.17
CA ALA A 131 -28.20 3.75 13.81
C ALA A 131 -28.70 2.97 15.05
N LEU A 132 -28.01 3.10 16.18
CA LEU A 132 -28.39 2.51 17.46
C LEU A 132 -29.48 3.31 18.21
N GLY A 133 -29.93 4.44 17.67
CA GLY A 133 -31.01 5.26 18.24
C GLY A 133 -30.60 6.18 19.39
N TYR A 134 -29.30 6.39 19.62
CA TYR A 134 -28.79 7.28 20.68
C TYR A 134 -28.52 8.71 20.23
N LEU A 135 -28.40 8.96 18.91
CA LEU A 135 -28.17 10.27 18.33
C LEU A 135 -29.25 10.60 17.28
N SER A 136 -29.93 11.74 17.41
CA SER A 136 -31.02 12.12 16.51
C SER A 136 -30.61 13.08 15.38
N VAL A 137 -29.46 13.74 15.52
CA VAL A 137 -28.95 14.71 14.53
C VAL A 137 -28.09 14.04 13.46
N ASP A 138 -27.91 14.70 12.33
CA ASP A 138 -27.03 14.19 11.28
C ASP A 138 -25.54 14.24 11.71
N PRO A 139 -24.73 13.25 11.29
CA PRO A 139 -23.29 13.23 11.57
C PRO A 139 -22.60 14.47 11.00
N THR A 140 -22.16 15.36 11.88
CA THR A 140 -21.42 16.58 11.51
C THR A 140 -19.92 16.33 11.38
N GLY A 141 -19.43 15.23 11.97
CA GLY A 141 -18.01 14.99 12.16
C GLY A 141 -17.39 15.82 13.28
N TYR A 142 -18.17 16.59 14.06
CA TYR A 142 -17.72 17.31 15.26
C TYR A 142 -18.34 16.69 16.52
N TYR A 143 -17.52 16.32 17.50
CA TYR A 143 -17.93 15.69 18.74
C TYR A 143 -18.35 16.79 19.72
N GLY A 144 -19.56 17.32 19.52
CA GLY A 144 -20.16 18.31 20.41
C GLY A 144 -20.96 17.70 21.55
N SER A 145 -21.63 18.56 22.31
CA SER A 145 -22.48 18.20 23.46
C SER A 145 -23.50 17.11 23.12
N LEU A 146 -24.15 17.18 21.96
CA LEU A 146 -25.12 16.17 21.52
C LEU A 146 -24.50 14.76 21.33
N THR A 147 -23.25 14.68 20.84
CA THR A 147 -22.55 13.40 20.69
C THR A 147 -22.11 12.84 22.03
N LYS A 148 -21.63 13.72 22.94
CA LYS A 148 -21.30 13.36 24.31
C LYS A 148 -22.48 12.78 25.07
N GLU A 149 -23.65 13.43 24.99
CA GLU A 149 -24.88 12.95 25.63
C GLU A 149 -25.37 11.63 25.03
N ALA A 150 -25.24 11.44 23.70
CA ALA A 150 -25.53 10.16 23.06
C ALA A 150 -24.63 9.02 23.59
N VAL A 151 -23.33 9.29 23.76
CA VAL A 151 -22.37 8.34 24.33
C VAL A 151 -22.69 8.04 25.79
N LYS A 152 -23.00 9.05 26.62
CA LYS A 152 -23.42 8.83 28.01
C LYS A 152 -24.68 7.97 28.11
N LYS A 153 -25.68 8.21 27.26
CA LYS A 153 -26.91 7.41 27.23
C LYS A 153 -26.64 5.94 26.89
N LEU A 154 -25.79 5.68 25.90
CA LEU A 154 -25.33 4.34 25.56
C LEU A 154 -24.57 3.70 26.73
N GLN A 155 -23.61 4.40 27.32
CA GLN A 155 -22.83 3.93 28.46
C GLN A 155 -23.74 3.57 29.65
N ALA A 156 -24.66 4.46 30.00
CA ALA A 156 -25.63 4.26 31.08
C ALA A 156 -26.49 3.02 30.86
N LYS A 157 -27.03 2.84 29.65
CA LYS A 157 -27.91 1.70 29.32
C LYS A 157 -27.18 0.36 29.41
N HIS A 158 -25.87 0.34 29.17
CA HIS A 158 -25.07 -0.88 29.09
C HIS A 158 -24.06 -1.03 30.24
N GLY A 159 -24.23 -0.27 31.33
CA GLY A 159 -23.44 -0.43 32.56
C GLY A 159 -21.97 -0.02 32.43
N LEU A 160 -21.63 0.89 31.51
CA LEU A 160 -20.32 1.51 31.44
C LEU A 160 -20.30 2.82 32.25
N GLU A 161 -19.09 3.28 32.58
CA GLU A 161 -18.85 4.60 33.16
C GLU A 161 -19.40 5.68 32.22
N GLN A 162 -20.20 6.62 32.77
CA GLN A 162 -20.94 7.64 32.01
C GLN A 162 -20.11 8.92 31.80
N ASP A 163 -18.86 8.76 31.40
CA ASP A 163 -17.92 9.87 31.19
C ASP A 163 -18.19 10.64 29.87
N GLY A 164 -19.02 10.08 28.98
CA GLY A 164 -19.33 10.65 27.66
C GLY A 164 -18.18 10.56 26.68
N ILE A 165 -17.23 9.67 26.95
CA ILE A 165 -16.02 9.44 26.18
C ILE A 165 -16.15 8.09 25.46
N ALA A 166 -16.07 8.08 24.13
CA ALA A 166 -16.02 6.83 23.37
C ALA A 166 -14.60 6.26 23.37
N GLY A 167 -14.21 5.68 24.51
CA GLY A 167 -12.99 4.90 24.67
C GLY A 167 -13.14 3.45 24.20
N PRO A 168 -12.10 2.61 24.35
CA PRO A 168 -12.08 1.25 23.84
C PRO A 168 -13.28 0.39 24.24
N LYS A 169 -13.72 0.47 25.50
CA LYS A 169 -14.89 -0.28 26.00
C LYS A 169 -16.19 0.16 25.31
N THR A 170 -16.36 1.47 25.12
CA THR A 170 -17.55 2.05 24.48
C THR A 170 -17.58 1.74 22.99
N LEU A 171 -16.45 1.83 22.29
CA LEU A 171 -16.37 1.49 20.87
C LEU A 171 -16.60 -0.01 20.63
N ALA A 172 -16.03 -0.88 21.46
CA ALA A 172 -16.28 -2.32 21.40
C ALA A 172 -17.76 -2.68 21.65
N LEU A 173 -18.42 -1.96 22.56
CA LEU A 173 -19.85 -2.10 22.78
C LEU A 173 -20.65 -1.70 21.53
N ILE A 174 -20.31 -0.57 20.90
CA ILE A 174 -20.97 -0.11 19.66
C ILE A 174 -20.82 -1.16 18.55
N ASP A 175 -19.61 -1.71 18.35
CA ASP A 175 -19.39 -2.75 17.34
C ASP A 175 -20.19 -4.03 17.62
N ARG A 176 -20.35 -4.40 18.89
CA ARG A 176 -21.22 -5.52 19.28
C ARG A 176 -22.68 -5.26 18.94
N LEU A 177 -23.20 -4.08 19.30
CA LEU A 177 -24.60 -3.72 19.07
C LEU A 177 -24.92 -3.53 17.58
N MET A 178 -23.93 -3.09 16.78
CA MET A 178 -24.05 -2.98 15.33
C MET A 178 -23.96 -4.33 14.60
N GLY A 179 -23.84 -5.45 15.31
CA GLY A 179 -23.69 -6.78 14.71
C GLY A 179 -22.37 -6.96 13.94
N ARG A 180 -21.42 -6.04 14.13
CA ARG A 180 -20.07 -6.12 13.54
C ARG A 180 -19.17 -7.12 14.26
N SER A 181 -19.66 -7.68 15.37
CA SER A 181 -19.04 -8.76 16.13
C SER A 181 -19.51 -10.14 15.64
N GLY A 182 -19.19 -10.47 14.39
CA GLY A 182 -19.10 -11.85 13.93
C GLY A 182 -17.63 -12.25 13.91
N SER A 183 -17.26 -13.29 14.66
CA SER A 183 -15.90 -13.81 14.86
C SER A 183 -15.09 -13.22 16.03
N SER A 184 -15.72 -13.08 17.21
CA SER A 184 -14.99 -13.18 18.50
C SER A 184 -15.96 -13.52 19.64
N ALA A 185 -16.34 -14.78 19.72
CA ALA A 185 -16.99 -15.35 20.90
C ALA A 185 -16.35 -16.71 21.19
N SER A 186 -16.02 -16.95 22.47
CA SER A 186 -15.08 -17.97 23.02
C SER A 186 -13.63 -17.50 22.96
N GLN A 187 -12.94 -17.04 24.00
CA GLN A 187 -13.07 -17.19 25.45
C GLN A 187 -12.56 -15.91 26.16
N SER A 188 -13.25 -15.51 27.22
CA SER A 188 -12.64 -14.77 28.33
C SER A 188 -13.19 -15.36 29.61
N ALA A 189 -12.48 -16.34 30.16
CA ALA A 189 -12.52 -16.72 31.57
C ALA A 189 -11.28 -17.58 31.89
N ALA A 190 -10.12 -16.95 31.98
CA ALA A 190 -9.04 -17.40 32.86
C ALA A 190 -8.16 -16.19 33.21
N THR A 191 -8.06 -15.97 34.51
CA THR A 191 -7.39 -14.87 35.19
C THR A 191 -5.87 -14.86 34.98
N ALA A 192 -5.33 -13.65 34.91
CA ALA A 192 -3.94 -13.23 35.19
C ALA A 192 -2.76 -13.98 34.54
N SER A 193 -2.02 -13.26 33.68
CA SER A 193 -0.56 -13.21 33.77
C SER A 193 -0.02 -12.02 32.98
N ARG A 194 0.68 -11.13 33.69
CA ARG A 194 1.68 -10.25 33.08
C ARG A 194 2.83 -11.15 32.59
N GLY A 195 3.14 -11.07 31.29
CA GLY A 195 4.38 -11.61 30.73
C GLY A 195 4.19 -12.88 29.90
N GLY A 196 4.44 -12.75 28.60
CA GLY A 196 4.50 -13.87 27.66
C GLY A 196 4.32 -13.39 26.22
N LEU A 197 5.42 -13.14 25.52
CA LEU A 197 5.41 -13.04 24.06
C LEU A 197 4.91 -14.38 23.50
N ASP A 198 3.69 -14.42 22.95
CA ASP A 198 3.27 -15.57 22.16
C ASP A 198 3.94 -15.50 20.78
N LYS A 199 5.16 -16.04 20.72
CA LYS A 199 6.03 -16.14 19.54
C LYS A 199 5.59 -17.22 18.53
N THR A 200 4.32 -17.65 18.52
CA THR A 200 3.89 -18.83 17.74
C THR A 200 2.86 -18.56 16.64
N ASN A 201 2.34 -17.34 16.53
CA ASN A 201 1.35 -17.03 15.50
C ASN A 201 2.01 -16.51 14.21
N TYR A 202 2.17 -17.39 13.22
CA TYR A 202 2.70 -17.06 11.89
C TYR A 202 1.68 -16.30 11.02
N LEU A 203 0.42 -16.12 11.46
CA LEU A 203 -0.59 -15.39 10.70
C LEU A 203 -0.46 -13.88 10.88
N TYR A 204 -0.16 -13.20 9.79
CA TYR A 204 -0.17 -11.74 9.73
C TYR A 204 -1.25 -11.29 8.76
N SER A 205 -2.15 -10.43 9.22
CA SER A 205 -3.05 -9.75 8.29
C SER A 205 -2.24 -8.81 7.38
N TRP A 206 -2.61 -8.72 6.10
CA TRP A 206 -1.96 -7.81 5.17
C TRP A 206 -2.05 -6.36 5.66
N PHE A 207 -3.28 -5.87 5.76
CA PHE A 207 -3.58 -4.51 6.17
C PHE A 207 -3.23 -4.31 7.64
N GLY A 208 -2.38 -3.32 7.93
CA GLY A 208 -1.95 -2.95 9.27
C GLY A 208 -0.85 -3.83 9.89
N ASN A 209 -0.49 -4.97 9.29
CA ASN A 209 0.58 -5.83 9.83
C ASN A 209 1.65 -6.18 8.78
N ALA A 210 1.40 -7.15 7.89
CA ALA A 210 2.44 -7.67 6.99
C ALA A 210 2.99 -6.58 6.06
N GLU A 211 2.14 -5.65 5.59
CA GLU A 211 2.57 -4.54 4.72
C GLU A 211 3.55 -3.56 5.40
N ASN A 212 3.50 -3.48 6.74
CA ASN A 212 4.39 -2.65 7.56
C ASN A 212 5.71 -3.35 7.89
N ILE A 213 5.74 -4.68 7.78
CA ILE A 213 6.90 -5.53 8.06
C ILE A 213 7.70 -5.76 6.79
N PHE A 214 7.02 -6.08 5.68
CA PHE A 214 7.63 -6.32 4.36
C PHE A 214 7.28 -5.17 3.43
N LYS A 215 8.06 -4.08 3.48
CA LYS A 215 7.79 -2.83 2.76
C LYS A 215 8.26 -2.90 1.31
N ILE A 216 7.73 -2.03 0.46
CA ILE A 216 8.26 -1.86 -0.91
C ILE A 216 9.75 -1.48 -0.81
N GLY A 217 10.58 -2.18 -1.56
CA GLY A 217 12.04 -2.08 -1.54
C GLY A 217 12.73 -3.15 -0.69
N ASP A 218 12.02 -3.77 0.26
CA ASP A 218 12.60 -4.79 1.13
C ASP A 218 12.85 -6.09 0.36
N THR A 219 13.91 -6.79 0.75
CA THR A 219 14.19 -8.15 0.33
C THR A 219 13.67 -9.14 1.36
N ALA A 220 13.23 -10.31 0.91
CA ALA A 220 12.79 -11.40 1.76
C ALA A 220 13.26 -12.74 1.23
N GLN A 221 13.34 -13.73 2.12
CA GLN A 221 13.48 -15.12 1.73
C GLN A 221 12.11 -15.79 1.73
N VAL A 222 11.81 -16.58 0.70
CA VAL A 222 10.61 -17.39 0.58
C VAL A 222 10.98 -18.85 0.79
N TYR A 223 10.24 -19.54 1.65
CA TYR A 223 10.31 -20.99 1.87
C TYR A 223 8.99 -21.63 1.45
N ASP A 224 8.99 -22.49 0.42
CA ASP A 224 7.81 -23.25 -0.01
C ASP A 224 7.66 -24.52 0.82
N ILE A 225 6.62 -24.59 1.65
CA ILE A 225 6.49 -25.65 2.66
C ILE A 225 6.29 -27.05 2.04
N ARG A 226 5.82 -27.10 0.79
CA ARG A 226 5.51 -28.35 0.09
C ARG A 226 6.75 -28.97 -0.54
N THR A 227 7.71 -28.17 -0.99
CA THR A 227 8.94 -28.65 -1.64
C THR A 227 10.18 -28.51 -0.77
N GLY A 228 10.13 -27.70 0.30
CA GLY A 228 11.29 -27.36 1.13
C GLY A 228 12.30 -26.43 0.42
N ARG A 229 11.98 -25.95 -0.78
CA ARG A 229 12.86 -25.07 -1.55
C ARG A 229 12.75 -23.63 -1.05
N THR A 230 13.87 -22.93 -1.17
CA THR A 230 14.03 -21.56 -0.67
C THR A 230 14.64 -20.68 -1.75
N PHE A 231 14.13 -19.46 -1.92
CA PHE A 231 14.65 -18.46 -2.86
C PHE A 231 14.42 -17.05 -2.33
N ASN A 232 15.13 -16.07 -2.87
CA ASN A 232 15.05 -14.67 -2.44
C ASN A 232 14.21 -13.83 -3.39
N ILE A 233 13.49 -12.87 -2.81
CA ILE A 233 12.57 -11.98 -3.50
C ILE A 233 12.80 -10.55 -3.05
N LYS A 234 12.33 -9.60 -3.84
CA LYS A 234 12.17 -8.20 -3.47
C LYS A 234 10.71 -7.81 -3.63
N ARG A 235 10.12 -7.15 -2.64
CA ARG A 235 8.82 -6.48 -2.84
C ARG A 235 9.07 -5.21 -3.64
N THR A 236 8.56 -5.13 -4.85
CA THR A 236 8.80 -3.99 -5.74
C THR A 236 7.57 -3.12 -5.91
N TYR A 237 6.37 -3.70 -5.81
CA TYR A 237 5.11 -2.99 -5.93
C TYR A 237 4.08 -3.52 -4.92
N GLY A 238 2.79 -3.38 -5.22
CA GLY A 238 1.70 -3.97 -4.45
C GLY A 238 1.09 -3.05 -3.40
N TYR A 239 -0.24 -3.01 -3.42
CA TYR A 239 -1.08 -2.29 -2.46
C TYR A 239 -2.04 -3.23 -1.73
N ASN A 240 -2.77 -4.06 -2.46
CA ASN A 240 -3.73 -5.01 -1.89
C ASN A 240 -3.08 -6.29 -1.35
N HIS A 241 -1.85 -6.56 -1.80
CA HIS A 241 -0.94 -7.62 -1.41
C HIS A 241 0.48 -7.19 -1.83
N ALA A 242 1.47 -8.05 -1.63
CA ALA A 242 2.85 -7.77 -2.01
C ALA A 242 3.10 -8.25 -3.45
N ASP A 243 3.36 -7.31 -4.35
CA ASP A 243 3.86 -7.64 -5.70
C ASP A 243 5.37 -7.76 -5.59
N CYS A 244 5.87 -8.94 -5.95
CA CYS A 244 7.25 -9.31 -5.72
C CYS A 244 7.95 -9.69 -7.01
N GLU A 245 9.26 -9.53 -7.01
CA GLU A 245 10.14 -10.04 -8.05
C GLU A 245 11.19 -10.95 -7.43
N THR A 246 11.57 -12.03 -8.11
CA THR A 246 12.72 -12.84 -7.73
C THR A 246 13.98 -11.98 -7.77
N LEU A 247 14.87 -12.16 -6.80
CA LEU A 247 16.01 -11.25 -6.63
C LEU A 247 17.09 -11.48 -7.70
N THR A 248 17.25 -12.71 -8.16
CA THR A 248 18.26 -13.12 -9.15
C THR A 248 17.71 -14.14 -10.14
N ALA A 249 18.42 -14.36 -11.25
CA ALA A 249 18.11 -15.44 -12.20
C ALA A 249 18.10 -16.83 -11.54
N LYS A 250 18.95 -17.04 -10.51
CA LYS A 250 18.97 -18.29 -9.77
C LYS A 250 17.70 -18.48 -8.92
N ASP A 251 17.21 -17.41 -8.32
CA ASP A 251 15.95 -17.43 -7.56
C ASP A 251 14.76 -17.74 -8.48
N THR A 252 14.76 -17.21 -9.69
CA THR A 252 13.80 -17.53 -10.76
C THR A 252 13.83 -19.00 -11.14
N GLU A 253 15.00 -19.59 -11.35
CA GLU A 253 15.13 -21.03 -11.61
C GLU A 253 14.54 -21.89 -10.48
N ILE A 254 14.80 -21.50 -9.22
CA ILE A 254 14.26 -22.20 -8.06
C ILE A 254 12.74 -22.07 -8.04
N MET A 255 12.20 -20.87 -8.24
CA MET A 255 10.76 -20.63 -8.30
C MET A 255 10.08 -21.43 -9.42
N LEU A 256 10.66 -21.49 -10.62
CA LEU A 256 10.19 -22.35 -11.70
C LEU A 256 10.17 -23.83 -11.28
N SER A 257 11.22 -24.31 -10.62
CA SER A 257 11.28 -25.71 -10.15
C SER A 257 10.20 -26.06 -9.12
N ILE A 258 9.74 -25.08 -8.33
CA ILE A 258 8.62 -25.24 -7.39
C ILE A 258 7.30 -25.49 -8.13
N TYR A 259 7.15 -24.91 -9.32
CA TYR A 259 5.99 -25.04 -10.19
C TYR A 259 6.18 -26.05 -11.33
N GLY A 260 7.11 -27.00 -11.18
CA GLY A 260 7.31 -28.06 -12.18
C GLY A 260 7.93 -27.58 -13.50
N GLY A 261 8.67 -26.47 -13.47
CA GLY A 261 9.37 -25.89 -14.62
C GLY A 261 8.56 -24.90 -15.44
N SER A 262 7.34 -24.55 -15.02
CA SER A 262 6.47 -23.61 -15.73
C SER A 262 5.90 -22.54 -14.79
N TRP A 263 5.59 -21.37 -15.33
CA TRP A 263 4.85 -20.34 -14.59
C TRP A 263 3.42 -20.78 -14.29
N SER A 264 2.91 -20.45 -13.11
CA SER A 264 1.59 -20.92 -12.69
C SER A 264 0.92 -19.97 -11.72
N TRP A 265 -0.39 -19.82 -11.89
CA TRP A 265 -1.26 -19.15 -10.92
C TRP A 265 -1.61 -20.03 -9.72
N GLU A 266 -1.16 -21.29 -9.64
CA GLU A 266 -1.45 -22.16 -8.50
C GLU A 266 -1.02 -21.51 -7.17
N ARG A 267 -1.94 -21.54 -6.19
CA ARG A 267 -1.76 -20.93 -4.87
C ARG A 267 -0.91 -21.88 -4.05
N ARG A 268 0.30 -21.45 -3.73
CA ARG A 268 1.23 -22.23 -2.93
C ARG A 268 1.34 -21.68 -1.52
N PRO A 269 1.31 -22.52 -0.48
CA PRO A 269 1.52 -22.11 0.89
C PRO A 269 3.02 -21.92 1.14
N ILE A 270 3.41 -20.74 1.59
CA ILE A 270 4.82 -20.35 1.76
C ILE A 270 5.04 -19.65 3.10
N ILE A 271 6.29 -19.62 3.56
CA ILE A 271 6.75 -18.75 4.64
C ILE A 271 7.62 -17.65 4.04
N VAL A 272 7.27 -16.40 4.30
CA VAL A 272 8.08 -15.23 3.95
C VAL A 272 8.88 -14.82 5.19
N ILE A 273 10.19 -14.68 5.03
CA ILE A 273 11.14 -14.38 6.10
C ILE A 273 11.75 -13.01 5.82
N VAL A 274 11.42 -12.03 6.68
CA VAL A 274 11.91 -10.65 6.59
C VAL A 274 12.61 -10.31 7.89
N ASN A 275 13.90 -10.00 7.85
CA ASN A 275 14.69 -9.64 9.04
C ASN A 275 14.53 -10.65 10.19
N GLY A 276 14.52 -11.95 9.86
CA GLY A 276 14.31 -13.05 10.81
C GLY A 276 12.87 -13.26 11.28
N ARG A 277 11.93 -12.37 10.93
CA ARG A 277 10.50 -12.57 11.19
C ARG A 277 9.88 -13.45 10.12
N LYS A 278 9.31 -14.58 10.56
CA LYS A 278 8.64 -15.57 9.71
C LYS A 278 7.14 -15.29 9.67
N MET A 279 6.59 -15.19 8.47
CA MET A 279 5.19 -14.88 8.23
C MET A 279 4.61 -15.88 7.23
N ALA A 280 3.50 -16.51 7.60
CA ALA A 280 2.76 -17.38 6.69
C ALA A 280 2.10 -16.54 5.59
N ALA A 281 2.27 -16.98 4.35
CA ALA A 281 1.77 -16.32 3.17
C ALA A 281 1.33 -17.36 2.12
N SER A 282 0.80 -16.87 1.01
CA SER A 282 0.53 -17.65 -0.18
C SER A 282 1.14 -16.96 -1.38
N MET A 283 1.73 -17.74 -2.29
CA MET A 283 2.30 -17.26 -3.54
C MET A 283 1.49 -17.76 -4.74
N ALA A 284 1.30 -16.90 -5.74
CA ALA A 284 0.97 -17.30 -7.09
C ALA A 284 2.11 -16.88 -8.02
N GLY A 285 2.77 -17.85 -8.63
CA GLY A 285 4.06 -17.65 -9.27
C GLY A 285 4.02 -17.30 -10.75
N MET A 286 2.92 -16.76 -11.26
CA MET A 286 2.85 -16.27 -12.64
C MET A 286 3.37 -14.82 -12.70
N PRO A 287 4.50 -14.56 -13.38
CA PRO A 287 4.95 -13.20 -13.60
C PRO A 287 4.01 -12.43 -14.51
N HIS A 288 3.72 -11.18 -14.19
CA HIS A 288 2.80 -10.35 -14.94
C HIS A 288 3.09 -8.84 -14.80
N ALA A 289 2.48 -8.06 -15.69
CA ALA A 289 2.55 -6.60 -15.69
C ALA A 289 3.96 -5.98 -15.89
N GLY A 290 4.93 -6.73 -16.43
CA GLY A 290 6.26 -6.20 -16.70
C GLY A 290 6.99 -6.82 -17.89
N VAL A 291 8.17 -6.26 -18.16
CA VAL A 291 9.08 -6.57 -19.27
C VAL A 291 10.50 -6.29 -18.78
N ASP A 292 11.33 -7.34 -18.69
CA ASP A 292 12.68 -7.27 -18.11
C ASP A 292 13.59 -6.35 -18.95
N SER A 293 13.46 -6.42 -20.27
CA SER A 293 14.26 -5.63 -21.21
C SER A 293 13.93 -4.12 -21.24
N ALA A 294 12.84 -3.69 -20.59
CA ALA A 294 12.45 -2.28 -20.53
C ALA A 294 12.78 -1.68 -19.15
N PRO A 295 13.08 -0.37 -19.04
CA PRO A 295 13.28 0.27 -17.74
C PRO A 295 12.02 0.22 -16.87
N ALA A 296 12.21 0.09 -15.55
CA ALA A 296 11.10 0.08 -14.59
C ALA A 296 10.30 1.39 -14.65
N ASN A 297 8.99 1.32 -14.41
CA ASN A 297 8.07 2.47 -14.37
C ASN A 297 7.98 3.27 -15.68
N THR A 298 8.44 2.71 -16.79
CA THR A 298 8.25 3.30 -18.13
C THR A 298 7.02 2.70 -18.80
N TYR A 299 6.35 3.50 -19.62
CA TYR A 299 5.22 3.00 -20.38
C TYR A 299 5.69 2.04 -21.48
N VAL A 300 5.16 0.81 -21.46
CA VAL A 300 5.41 -0.19 -22.49
C VAL A 300 4.10 -0.60 -23.16
N LYS A 301 4.15 -0.93 -24.45
CA LYS A 301 2.97 -1.24 -25.25
C LYS A 301 2.36 -2.61 -24.94
N SER A 302 3.14 -3.52 -24.37
CA SER A 302 2.70 -4.87 -24.02
C SER A 302 3.49 -5.34 -22.81
N ARG A 303 2.77 -5.80 -21.78
CA ARG A 303 3.32 -6.31 -20.52
C ARG A 303 3.02 -7.80 -20.38
N SER A 304 3.88 -8.51 -19.65
CA SER A 304 3.73 -9.94 -19.38
C SER A 304 2.38 -10.29 -18.73
N GLY A 305 1.98 -11.56 -18.86
CA GLY A 305 0.74 -12.06 -18.27
C GLY A 305 -0.55 -11.52 -18.89
N GLY A 306 -0.49 -10.86 -20.06
CA GLY A 306 -1.66 -10.33 -20.77
C GLY A 306 -2.16 -8.98 -20.25
N TYR A 307 -1.34 -8.25 -19.50
CA TYR A 307 -1.71 -6.96 -18.87
C TYR A 307 -1.76 -5.76 -19.83
N GLY A 308 -1.59 -6.00 -21.14
CA GLY A 308 -1.64 -4.99 -22.18
C GLY A 308 -0.62 -3.87 -21.96
N ALA A 309 -0.92 -2.70 -22.52
CA ALA A 309 -0.07 -1.53 -22.36
C ALA A 309 -0.19 -0.92 -20.95
N GLY A 310 0.88 -0.30 -20.47
CA GLY A 310 0.92 0.40 -19.18
C GLY A 310 2.32 0.50 -18.62
N ASP A 311 2.42 0.95 -17.37
CA ASP A 311 3.71 1.07 -16.69
C ASP A 311 4.34 -0.30 -16.49
N ASN A 312 5.65 -0.37 -16.79
CA ASN A 312 6.46 -1.55 -16.64
C ASN A 312 6.72 -1.85 -15.15
N LEU A 313 5.99 -2.81 -14.59
CA LEU A 313 6.16 -3.27 -13.20
C LEU A 313 7.26 -4.33 -13.12
N ASP A 314 8.46 -3.94 -13.51
CA ASP A 314 9.64 -4.81 -13.54
C ASP A 314 10.84 -3.97 -13.10
N SER A 315 11.18 -4.09 -11.82
CA SER A 315 12.20 -3.30 -11.14
C SER A 315 13.49 -4.08 -10.86
N VAL A 316 13.46 -5.41 -10.87
CA VAL A 316 14.63 -6.27 -10.70
C VAL A 316 15.07 -6.81 -12.05
N LYS A 317 16.18 -6.27 -12.56
CA LYS A 317 16.65 -6.57 -13.91
C LYS A 317 17.51 -7.80 -13.99
N ASN A 318 17.44 -8.48 -15.14
CA ASN A 318 18.23 -9.67 -15.47
C ASN A 318 18.00 -10.83 -14.49
N ASN A 319 16.81 -10.92 -13.91
CA ASN A 319 16.39 -12.06 -13.10
C ASN A 319 15.70 -13.14 -13.95
N ASN A 320 15.63 -13.01 -15.28
CA ASN A 320 14.92 -13.93 -16.17
C ASN A 320 13.42 -14.06 -15.89
N MET A 321 12.82 -13.04 -15.25
CA MET A 321 11.40 -12.96 -14.94
C MET A 321 10.87 -11.65 -15.50
N ASN A 322 9.70 -11.68 -16.15
CA ASN A 322 9.10 -10.46 -16.71
C ASN A 322 7.94 -10.01 -15.83
N GLY A 323 8.16 -8.96 -15.06
CA GLY A 323 7.17 -8.35 -14.18
C GLY A 323 7.11 -8.94 -12.78
N VAL A 324 5.99 -8.76 -12.09
CA VAL A 324 5.79 -9.16 -10.69
C VAL A 324 5.01 -10.46 -10.56
N PHE A 325 5.13 -11.12 -9.41
CA PHE A 325 4.25 -12.20 -8.99
C PHE A 325 3.63 -11.90 -7.61
N ASP A 326 2.51 -12.57 -7.30
CA ASP A 326 1.69 -12.20 -6.16
C ASP A 326 2.11 -12.96 -4.89
N VAL A 327 2.33 -12.21 -3.81
CA VAL A 327 2.47 -12.74 -2.45
C VAL A 327 1.35 -12.19 -1.56
N HIS A 328 0.46 -13.09 -1.16
CA HIS A 328 -0.74 -12.83 -0.38
C HIS A 328 -0.56 -13.21 1.09
N PHE A 329 -0.95 -12.30 1.98
CA PHE A 329 -1.06 -12.55 3.43
C PHE A 329 -2.54 -12.65 3.85
N LEU A 330 -2.81 -12.86 5.14
CA LEU A 330 -4.18 -12.99 5.65
C LEU A 330 -4.98 -11.71 5.36
N ASN A 331 -6.21 -11.83 4.83
CA ASN A 331 -7.08 -10.72 4.41
C ASN A 331 -6.55 -9.81 3.29
N SER A 332 -5.44 -10.18 2.63
CA SER A 332 -5.01 -9.52 1.39
C SER A 332 -6.05 -9.70 0.27
N LYS A 333 -6.02 -8.81 -0.71
CA LYS A 333 -6.99 -8.80 -1.82
C LYS A 333 -6.28 -8.95 -3.17
N THR A 334 -6.97 -9.48 -4.16
CA THR A 334 -6.43 -9.59 -5.53
C THR A 334 -6.46 -8.24 -6.25
N HIS A 335 -5.70 -8.11 -7.34
CA HIS A 335 -5.71 -6.90 -8.19
C HIS A 335 -7.04 -6.71 -8.94
N GLY A 336 -7.46 -7.73 -9.69
CA GLY A 336 -8.59 -7.61 -10.63
C GLY A 336 -9.96 -7.52 -9.97
N THR A 337 -10.20 -8.27 -8.89
CA THR A 337 -11.51 -8.28 -8.22
C THR A 337 -11.54 -7.44 -6.95
N ASN A 338 -10.38 -7.05 -6.40
CA ASN A 338 -10.27 -6.35 -5.12
C ASN A 338 -11.02 -7.05 -3.98
N ARG A 339 -11.06 -8.39 -4.04
CA ARG A 339 -11.68 -9.26 -3.03
C ARG A 339 -10.63 -10.13 -2.37
N VAL A 340 -10.94 -10.57 -1.16
CA VAL A 340 -10.18 -11.62 -0.49
C VAL A 340 -10.41 -12.91 -1.26
N ASP A 341 -9.33 -13.52 -1.76
CA ASP A 341 -9.38 -14.79 -2.51
C ASP A 341 -9.26 -15.97 -1.53
N GLU A 342 -10.28 -16.82 -1.50
CA GLU A 342 -10.37 -17.93 -0.54
C GLU A 342 -9.25 -18.95 -0.69
N ASN A 343 -8.76 -19.18 -1.91
CA ASN A 343 -7.67 -20.13 -2.17
C ASN A 343 -6.35 -19.61 -1.59
N HIS A 344 -6.03 -18.32 -1.76
CA HIS A 344 -4.91 -17.69 -1.07
C HIS A 344 -5.07 -17.78 0.44
N GLN A 345 -6.27 -17.50 0.98
CA GLN A 345 -6.48 -17.58 2.43
C GLN A 345 -6.32 -19.01 2.99
N LYS A 346 -6.73 -20.03 2.23
CA LYS A 346 -6.52 -21.43 2.59
C LYS A 346 -5.03 -21.77 2.62
N ALA A 347 -4.26 -21.37 1.60
CA ALA A 347 -2.82 -21.59 1.56
C ALA A 347 -2.07 -20.84 2.69
N VAL A 348 -2.48 -19.60 3.03
CA VAL A 348 -1.91 -18.85 4.17
C VAL A 348 -2.13 -19.61 5.48
N ARG A 349 -3.34 -20.15 5.71
CA ARG A 349 -3.64 -20.96 6.91
C ARG A 349 -2.85 -22.27 6.94
N GLU A 350 -2.77 -22.97 5.81
CA GLU A 350 -1.95 -24.19 5.67
C GLU A 350 -0.48 -23.92 6.04
N ALA A 351 0.09 -22.80 5.56
CA ALA A 351 1.45 -22.40 5.91
C ALA A 351 1.62 -22.08 7.39
N ALA A 352 0.65 -21.41 8.01
CA ALA A 352 0.70 -21.10 9.44
C ALA A 352 0.60 -22.35 10.32
N GLU A 353 -0.32 -23.25 9.99
CA GLU A 353 -0.50 -24.54 10.68
C GLU A 353 0.76 -25.40 10.57
N TRP A 354 1.34 -25.48 9.36
CA TRP A 354 2.59 -26.19 9.13
C TRP A 354 3.75 -25.59 9.95
N ALA A 355 3.92 -24.27 9.93
CA ALA A 355 5.00 -23.61 10.66
C ALA A 355 4.88 -23.79 12.17
N ALA A 356 3.66 -23.71 12.71
CA ALA A 356 3.37 -23.97 14.11
C ALA A 356 3.70 -25.41 14.50
N LYS A 357 3.25 -26.39 13.71
CA LYS A 357 3.50 -27.82 13.95
C LYS A 357 4.99 -28.17 13.94
N ASN A 358 5.76 -27.54 13.05
CA ASN A 358 7.18 -27.84 12.86
C ASN A 358 8.11 -26.95 13.71
N LYS A 359 7.57 -26.02 14.51
CA LYS A 359 8.35 -25.01 15.25
C LYS A 359 9.36 -24.28 14.35
N PHE A 360 8.93 -23.99 13.13
CA PHE A 360 9.78 -23.54 12.02
C PHE A 360 10.57 -22.28 12.37
#